data_AF-A0A4R9K7B2-F1
#
_entry.id   AF-A0A4R9K7B2-F1
#
_cell.length_a   1.000
_cell.length_b   1.000
_cell.length_c   1.000
_cell.angle_alpha   90.00
_cell.angle_beta   90.00
_cell.angle_gamma   90.00
#
_symmetry.space_group_name_H-M   'P 1'
#
loop_
_entity.id
_entity.type
_entity.pdbx_description
1 polymer ?
#
loop_
_entity_poly.entity_id
_entity_poly.type
_entity_poly.pdbx_seq_one_letter_code
_entity_poly.pdbx_strand_id
1 'polypeptide(L)'
;MKQVLSIGYHIEQCKNLFTPNFSVVYERNKTEKEIFLFGLKLFVYTYLLYVGIYIFIYLLGYPYFANLNEMIRLDFEKKGYSSFSLVLNSYPWNVLYVLASFSIILLLTSILSYAFARFLEEGKRSFRVHMGLCLHGMSILLACLYIVFIANTIFPFNENASIFVFSLLVSIWIFMFILGTIFSTRIFVKGSYSYFGQNKRRGAFSWLVPFSLIVYFIFGIVTGI
;
A
#
# COMPACT_ATOMS: atom_id res chain seq x y z
N MET A 1 -8.16 -23.40 8.91
CA MET A 1 -8.63 -22.83 7.62
C MET A 1 -10.06 -22.29 7.66
N LYS A 2 -11.07 -23.02 8.17
CA LYS A 2 -12.49 -22.54 8.19
C LYS A 2 -12.72 -21.17 8.84
N GLN A 3 -11.92 -20.78 9.84
CA GLN A 3 -12.06 -19.47 10.49
C GLN A 3 -11.64 -18.28 9.61
N VAL A 4 -10.60 -18.42 8.78
CA VAL A 4 -10.04 -17.31 7.96
C VAL A 4 -10.96 -16.93 6.80
N LEU A 5 -11.79 -17.87 6.34
CA LEU A 5 -12.78 -17.65 5.28
C LEU A 5 -14.15 -17.19 5.81
N SER A 6 -14.29 -17.04 7.13
CA SER A 6 -15.56 -16.62 7.72
C SER A 6 -15.80 -15.12 7.52
N ILE A 7 -17.05 -14.74 7.25
CA ILE A 7 -17.44 -13.32 7.15
C ILE A 7 -17.05 -12.55 8.42
N GLY A 8 -17.21 -13.18 9.60
CA GLY A 8 -16.82 -12.59 10.89
C GLY A 8 -15.33 -12.22 10.96
N TYR A 9 -14.44 -13.08 10.43
CA TYR A 9 -13.01 -12.79 10.37
C TYR A 9 -12.71 -11.56 9.50
N HIS A 10 -13.34 -11.46 8.33
CA HIS A 10 -13.15 -10.33 7.43
C HIS A 10 -13.68 -9.01 8.02
N ILE A 11 -14.85 -9.04 8.68
CA ILE A 11 -15.40 -7.89 9.41
C ILE A 11 -14.41 -7.43 10.49
N GLU A 12 -13.85 -8.38 11.25
CA GLU A 12 -12.87 -8.07 12.28
C GLU A 12 -11.59 -7.45 11.71
N GLN A 13 -11.06 -7.97 10.59
CA GLN A 13 -9.88 -7.38 9.95
C GLN A 13 -10.18 -5.96 9.44
N CYS A 14 -11.33 -5.73 8.81
CA CYS A 14 -11.74 -4.39 8.37
C CYS A 14 -11.88 -3.43 9.55
N LYS A 15 -12.46 -3.88 10.67
CA LYS A 15 -12.55 -3.07 11.89
C LYS A 15 -11.17 -2.75 12.44
N ASN A 16 -10.29 -3.74 12.55
CA ASN A 16 -8.92 -3.56 13.00
C ASN A 16 -8.11 -2.62 12.10
N LEU A 17 -8.44 -2.59 10.81
CA LEU A 17 -7.78 -1.74 9.82
C LEU A 17 -8.27 -0.29 9.90
N PHE A 18 -9.58 -0.04 9.85
CA PHE A 18 -10.13 1.32 9.77
C PHE A 18 -10.40 1.98 11.12
N THR A 19 -10.81 1.19 12.12
CA THR A 19 -11.24 1.65 13.44
C THR A 19 -10.68 0.80 14.58
N PRO A 20 -9.35 0.59 14.66
CA PRO A 20 -8.76 -0.20 15.73
C PRO A 20 -9.02 0.44 17.09
N ASN A 21 -9.24 -0.39 18.11
CA ASN A 21 -9.22 0.07 19.48
C ASN A 21 -7.76 0.24 19.94
N PHE A 22 -7.21 1.45 19.76
CA PHE A 22 -5.79 1.74 20.01
C PHE A 22 -5.35 1.47 21.45
N SER A 23 -6.24 1.62 22.44
CA SER A 23 -5.90 1.33 23.85
C SER A 23 -5.72 -0.16 24.13
N VAL A 24 -6.30 -1.03 23.29
CA VAL A 24 -6.19 -2.49 23.41
C VAL A 24 -5.06 -3.02 22.51
N VAL A 25 -4.99 -2.54 21.27
CA VAL A 25 -4.05 -3.03 20.27
C VAL A 25 -2.62 -2.54 20.54
N TYR A 26 -2.49 -1.30 21.01
CA TYR A 26 -1.20 -0.62 21.24
C TYR A 26 -1.01 -0.26 22.71
N GLU A 27 -1.51 -1.11 23.60
CA GLU A 27 -1.28 -0.97 25.03
C GLU A 27 0.22 -1.06 25.36
N ARG A 28 0.70 -0.26 26.31
CA ARG A 28 2.12 -0.24 26.70
C ARG A 28 2.63 -1.56 27.28
N ASN A 29 1.71 -2.38 27.79
CA ASN A 29 2.02 -3.69 28.38
C ASN A 29 2.20 -4.79 27.31
N LYS A 30 1.85 -4.52 26.05
CA LYS A 30 2.05 -5.45 24.95
C LYS A 30 3.52 -5.58 24.61
N THR A 31 3.94 -6.80 24.31
CA THR A 31 5.31 -7.07 23.88
C THR A 31 5.55 -6.50 22.49
N GLU A 32 6.80 -6.13 22.20
CA GLU A 32 7.19 -5.60 20.89
C GLU A 32 6.84 -6.56 19.74
N LYS A 33 6.94 -7.86 20.01
CA LYS A 33 6.63 -8.93 19.06
C LYS A 33 5.13 -8.96 18.73
N GLU A 34 4.25 -8.79 19.72
CA GLU A 34 2.80 -8.77 19.48
C GLU A 34 2.39 -7.61 18.57
N ILE A 35 2.95 -6.43 18.79
CA ILE A 35 2.63 -5.25 17.98
C ILE A 35 3.14 -5.39 16.55
N PHE A 36 4.37 -5.88 16.39
CA PHE A 36 4.92 -6.18 15.08
C PHE A 36 4.07 -7.21 14.32
N LEU A 37 3.72 -8.33 14.97
CA LEU A 37 2.93 -9.39 14.36
C LEU A 37 1.50 -8.93 14.02
N PHE A 38 0.91 -8.05 14.83
CA PHE A 38 -0.38 -7.44 14.50
C PHE A 38 -0.32 -6.63 13.21
N GLY A 39 0.67 -5.72 13.11
CA GLY A 39 0.89 -4.93 11.89
C GLY A 39 1.18 -5.81 10.67
N LEU A 40 2.04 -6.82 10.83
CA LEU A 40 2.37 -7.78 9.78
C LEU A 40 1.14 -8.58 9.34
N LYS A 41 0.31 -9.04 10.27
CA LYS A 41 -0.93 -9.77 9.96
C LYS A 41 -1.87 -8.92 9.11
N LEU A 42 -2.08 -7.66 9.48
CA LEU A 42 -2.92 -6.73 8.70
C LEU A 42 -2.34 -6.49 7.30
N PHE A 43 -1.02 -6.27 7.22
CA PHE A 43 -0.35 -6.05 5.94
C PHE A 43 -0.47 -7.26 5.02
N VAL A 44 -0.12 -8.45 5.50
CA VAL A 44 -0.23 -9.69 4.74
C VAL A 44 -1.68 -9.97 4.36
N TYR A 45 -2.65 -9.74 5.25
CA TYR A 45 -4.06 -9.90 4.95
C TYR A 45 -4.51 -8.98 3.81
N THR A 46 -4.24 -7.67 3.90
CA THR A 46 -4.63 -6.72 2.86
C THR A 46 -3.91 -6.99 1.55
N TYR A 47 -2.62 -7.33 1.62
CA TYR A 47 -1.81 -7.68 0.45
C TYR A 47 -2.34 -8.93 -0.27
N LEU A 48 -2.61 -10.01 0.47
CA LEU A 48 -3.13 -11.25 -0.13
C LEU A 48 -4.56 -11.10 -0.63
N LEU A 49 -5.41 -10.36 0.09
CA LEU A 49 -6.76 -10.02 -0.38
C LEU A 49 -6.68 -9.27 -1.71
N TYR A 50 -5.73 -8.34 -1.81
CA TYR A 50 -5.48 -7.63 -3.05
C TYR A 50 -5.11 -8.59 -4.17
N VAL A 51 -4.05 -9.38 -3.97
CA VAL A 51 -3.52 -10.29 -5.00
C VAL A 51 -4.59 -11.28 -5.43
N GLY A 52 -5.33 -11.84 -4.47
CA GLY A 52 -6.38 -12.82 -4.74
C GLY A 52 -7.49 -12.27 -5.64
N ILE A 53 -8.01 -11.08 -5.34
CA ILE A 53 -9.06 -10.46 -6.16
C ILE A 53 -8.51 -10.01 -7.52
N TYR A 54 -7.29 -9.48 -7.57
CA TYR A 54 -6.67 -9.10 -8.85
C TYR A 54 -6.52 -10.31 -9.79
N ILE A 55 -5.99 -11.43 -9.27
CA ILE A 55 -5.89 -12.68 -10.04
C ILE A 55 -7.28 -13.20 -10.40
N PHE A 56 -8.26 -13.11 -9.52
CA PHE A 56 -9.64 -13.50 -9.83
C PHE A 56 -10.24 -12.68 -10.99
N ILE A 57 -10.07 -11.35 -10.98
CA ILE A 57 -10.51 -10.48 -12.08
C ILE A 57 -9.77 -10.82 -13.38
N TYR A 58 -8.45 -11.04 -13.31
CA TYR A 58 -7.64 -11.46 -14.45
C TYR A 58 -8.16 -12.77 -15.06
N LEU A 59 -8.49 -13.76 -14.23
CA LEU A 59 -9.04 -15.05 -14.69
C LEU A 59 -10.43 -14.91 -15.30
N LEU A 60 -11.32 -14.10 -14.71
CA LEU A 60 -12.63 -13.82 -15.29
C LEU A 60 -12.54 -13.12 -16.65
N GLY A 61 -11.57 -12.22 -16.81
CA GLY A 61 -11.30 -11.49 -18.04
C GLY A 61 -10.21 -12.12 -18.92
N TYR A 62 -9.85 -13.39 -18.72
CA TYR A 62 -8.63 -13.96 -19.32
C TYR A 62 -8.52 -13.77 -20.84
N PRO A 63 -9.58 -14.02 -21.66
CA PRO A 63 -9.49 -13.82 -23.10
C PRO A 63 -9.15 -12.37 -23.48
N TYR A 64 -9.67 -11.42 -22.71
CA TYR A 64 -9.42 -10.01 -22.91
C TYR A 64 -7.94 -9.67 -22.59
N PHE A 65 -7.44 -10.08 -21.42
CA PHE A 65 -6.05 -9.79 -21.03
C PHE A 65 -5.02 -10.54 -21.89
N ALA A 66 -5.36 -11.72 -22.39
CA ALA A 66 -4.51 -12.45 -23.33
C ALA A 66 -4.32 -11.66 -24.63
N ASN A 67 -5.40 -11.12 -25.20
CA ASN A 67 -5.32 -10.26 -26.39
C ASN A 67 -4.50 -8.99 -26.13
N LEU A 68 -4.66 -8.40 -24.94
CA LEU A 68 -3.91 -7.20 -24.56
C LEU A 68 -2.41 -7.48 -24.37
N ASN A 69 -2.05 -8.63 -23.79
CA ASN A 69 -0.67 -9.09 -23.69
C ASN A 69 -0.03 -9.35 -25.07
N GLU A 70 -0.79 -9.89 -26.03
CA GLU A 70 -0.33 -10.07 -27.41
C GLU A 70 -0.04 -8.72 -28.09
N MET A 71 -0.91 -7.72 -27.89
CA MET A 71 -0.66 -6.36 -28.37
C MET A 71 0.59 -5.73 -27.74
N ILE A 72 0.79 -5.89 -26.43
CA ILE A 72 1.98 -5.43 -25.72
C ILE A 72 3.24 -6.12 -26.28
N ARG A 73 3.20 -7.44 -26.50
CA ARG A 73 4.32 -8.19 -27.07
C ARG A 73 4.74 -7.62 -28.42
N LEU A 74 3.78 -7.45 -29.33
CA LEU A 74 4.05 -6.92 -30.66
C LEU A 74 4.64 -5.50 -30.64
N ASP A 75 4.17 -4.63 -29.73
CA ASP A 75 4.73 -3.28 -29.56
C ASP A 75 6.16 -3.31 -28.98
N PHE A 76 6.41 -4.17 -27.98
CA PHE A 76 7.73 -4.29 -27.35
C PHE A 76 8.78 -4.86 -28.29
N GLU A 77 8.41 -5.86 -29.11
CA GLU A 77 9.28 -6.41 -30.15
C GLU A 77 9.64 -5.35 -31.20
N LYS A 78 8.67 -4.54 -31.64
CA LYS A 78 8.92 -3.42 -32.57
C LYS A 78 9.87 -2.37 -32.01
N LYS A 79 9.79 -2.10 -30.70
CA LYS A 79 10.64 -1.11 -30.01
C LYS A 79 11.99 -1.68 -29.56
N GLY A 80 12.24 -2.98 -29.79
CA GLY A 80 13.50 -3.63 -29.39
C GLY A 80 13.68 -3.75 -27.87
N TYR A 81 12.59 -3.76 -27.10
CA TYR A 81 12.67 -3.92 -25.65
C TYR A 81 13.01 -5.36 -25.26
N SER A 82 13.64 -5.51 -24.08
CA SER A 82 14.04 -6.82 -23.57
C SER A 82 12.84 -7.69 -23.16
N SER A 83 12.99 -9.02 -23.26
CA SER A 83 11.98 -9.98 -22.81
C SER A 83 11.65 -9.85 -21.31
N PHE A 84 12.61 -9.39 -20.50
CA PHE A 84 12.36 -9.10 -19.09
C PHE A 84 11.39 -7.92 -18.91
N SER A 85 11.58 -6.84 -19.69
CA SER A 85 10.67 -5.69 -19.70
C SER A 85 9.26 -6.12 -20.14
N LEU A 86 9.16 -6.99 -21.14
CA LEU A 86 7.89 -7.56 -21.58
C LEU A 86 7.17 -8.30 -20.45
N VAL A 87 7.86 -9.18 -19.72
CA VAL A 87 7.27 -9.92 -18.60
C VAL A 87 6.75 -8.96 -17.54
N LEU A 88 7.54 -7.95 -17.15
CA LEU A 88 7.10 -6.97 -16.16
C LEU A 88 5.88 -6.17 -16.61
N ASN A 89 5.73 -5.86 -17.90
CA ASN A 89 4.60 -5.05 -18.37
C ASN A 89 3.36 -5.88 -18.75
N SER A 90 3.48 -7.21 -18.83
CA SER A 90 2.37 -8.11 -19.18
C SER A 90 1.48 -8.42 -17.97
N TYR A 91 0.19 -8.63 -18.20
CA TYR A 91 -0.75 -9.11 -17.19
C TYR A 91 -0.54 -10.62 -16.94
N PRO A 92 -0.58 -11.12 -15.69
CA PRO A 92 -0.87 -10.40 -14.45
C PRO A 92 0.37 -9.82 -13.74
N TRP A 93 1.56 -10.01 -14.32
CA TRP A 93 2.83 -9.68 -13.68
C TRP A 93 3.02 -8.18 -13.43
N ASN A 94 2.41 -7.34 -14.26
CA ASN A 94 2.47 -5.89 -14.14
C ASN A 94 2.02 -5.36 -12.78
N VAL A 95 0.90 -5.84 -12.26
CA VAL A 95 0.43 -5.41 -10.96
C VAL A 95 1.21 -6.08 -9.83
N LEU A 96 1.61 -7.34 -10.02
CA LEU A 96 2.37 -8.06 -9.00
C LEU A 96 3.76 -7.45 -8.75
N TYR A 97 4.47 -7.00 -9.79
CA TYR A 97 5.75 -6.32 -9.58
C TYR A 97 5.56 -4.96 -8.91
N VAL A 98 4.52 -4.20 -9.25
CA VAL A 98 4.22 -2.91 -8.60
C VAL A 98 3.94 -3.12 -7.10
N LEU A 99 3.17 -4.14 -6.75
CA LEU A 99 2.94 -4.52 -5.35
C LEU A 99 4.22 -4.98 -4.64
N ALA A 100 5.10 -5.71 -5.32
CA ALA A 100 6.40 -6.09 -4.76
C ALA A 100 7.26 -4.85 -4.46
N SER A 101 7.29 -3.89 -5.38
CA SER A 101 7.96 -2.59 -5.18
C SER A 101 7.37 -1.81 -4.00
N PHE A 102 6.06 -1.91 -3.75
CA PHE A 102 5.43 -1.30 -2.57
C PHE A 102 5.99 -1.84 -1.24
N SER A 103 6.43 -3.09 -1.20
CA SER A 103 7.08 -3.67 -0.01
C SER A 103 8.46 -3.04 0.24
N ILE A 104 9.21 -2.73 -0.82
CA ILE A 104 10.48 -2.01 -0.72
C ILE A 104 10.24 -0.58 -0.22
N ILE A 105 9.23 0.10 -0.77
CA ILE A 105 8.81 1.45 -0.34
C ILE A 105 8.46 1.45 1.15
N LEU A 106 7.73 0.43 1.62
CA LEU A 106 7.38 0.28 3.02
C LEU A 106 8.61 0.15 3.91
N LEU A 107 9.61 -0.64 3.51
CA LEU A 107 10.85 -0.81 4.27
C LEU A 107 11.64 0.50 4.35
N LEU A 108 11.83 1.18 3.22
CA LEU A 108 12.53 2.47 3.15
C LEU A 108 11.81 3.53 4.00
N THR A 109 10.49 3.64 3.85
CA THR A 109 9.66 4.56 4.64
C THR A 109 9.76 4.23 6.11
N SER A 110 9.73 2.95 6.51
CA SER A 110 9.82 2.53 7.91
C SER A 110 11.18 2.89 8.53
N ILE A 111 12.28 2.67 7.79
CA ILE A 111 13.64 2.99 8.24
C ILE A 111 13.80 4.51 8.41
N LEU A 112 13.44 5.29 7.39
CA LEU A 112 13.51 6.75 7.46
C LEU A 112 12.58 7.33 8.52
N SER A 113 11.36 6.80 8.61
CA SER A 113 10.40 7.16 9.65
C SER A 113 10.92 6.91 11.05
N TYR A 114 11.59 5.77 11.27
CA TYR A 114 12.21 5.46 12.54
C TYR A 114 13.38 6.39 12.86
N ALA A 115 14.25 6.68 11.88
CA ALA A 115 15.34 7.63 12.05
C ALA A 115 14.82 9.03 12.42
N PHE A 116 13.78 9.51 11.73
CA PHE A 116 13.13 10.80 12.02
C PHE A 116 12.47 10.81 13.40
N ALA A 117 11.81 9.72 13.77
CA ALA A 117 11.22 9.53 15.08
C ALA A 117 12.25 9.60 16.22
N ARG A 118 13.43 9.00 16.02
CA ARG A 118 14.55 9.03 16.97
C ARG A 118 15.24 10.41 17.00
N PHE A 119 15.26 11.12 15.89
CA PHE A 119 15.79 12.49 15.83
C PHE A 119 14.88 13.49 16.56
N LEU A 120 13.56 13.34 16.45
CA LEU A 120 12.59 14.27 17.03
C LEU A 120 12.26 14.01 18.52
N GLU A 121 12.63 12.86 19.08
CA GLU A 121 12.39 12.52 20.49
C GLU A 121 13.50 11.67 21.10
N GLU A 122 13.85 11.96 22.36
CA GLU A 122 14.98 11.35 23.08
C GLU A 122 14.70 9.94 23.65
N GLY A 123 13.44 9.47 23.61
CA GLY A 123 13.04 8.19 24.18
C GLY A 123 13.61 6.95 23.47
N LYS A 124 13.89 5.87 24.23
CA LYS A 124 14.19 4.55 23.65
C LYS A 124 12.97 4.06 22.87
N ARG A 125 13.14 3.81 21.58
CA ARG A 125 12.09 3.30 20.69
C ARG A 125 12.52 1.96 20.13
N SER A 126 11.61 0.99 20.13
CA SER A 126 11.85 -0.28 19.44
C SER A 126 11.53 -0.13 17.97
N PHE A 127 12.50 -0.49 17.12
CA PHE A 127 12.29 -0.57 15.67
C PHE A 127 11.19 -1.56 15.30
N ARG A 128 11.05 -2.68 16.04
CA ARG A 128 10.03 -3.70 15.75
C ARG A 128 8.62 -3.16 15.90
N VAL A 129 8.38 -2.43 16.98
CA VAL A 129 7.08 -1.77 17.21
C VAL A 129 6.83 -0.71 16.15
N HIS A 130 7.84 0.12 15.85
CA HIS A 130 7.73 1.15 14.82
C HIS A 130 7.38 0.57 13.46
N MET A 131 8.05 -0.51 13.05
CA MET A 131 7.76 -1.24 11.83
C MET A 131 6.35 -1.83 11.84
N GLY A 132 5.86 -2.34 12.97
CA GLY A 132 4.47 -2.79 13.12
C GLY A 132 3.45 -1.67 12.88
N LEU A 133 3.73 -0.47 13.38
CA LEU A 133 2.90 0.72 13.14
C LEU A 133 2.94 1.17 11.68
N CYS A 134 4.12 1.15 11.05
CA CYS A 134 4.27 1.44 9.63
C CYS A 134 3.52 0.42 8.76
N LEU A 135 3.62 -0.88 9.08
CA LEU A 135 2.87 -1.95 8.41
C LEU A 135 1.37 -1.71 8.48
N HIS A 136 0.84 -1.35 9.66
CA HIS A 136 -0.58 -1.01 9.78
C HIS A 136 -0.96 0.23 8.97
N GLY A 137 -0.19 1.32 9.07
CA GLY A 137 -0.43 2.53 8.27
C GLY A 137 -0.47 2.24 6.76
N MET A 138 0.52 1.51 6.25
CA MET A 138 0.59 1.12 4.84
C MET A 138 -0.52 0.15 4.43
N SER A 139 -0.99 -0.70 5.33
CA SER A 139 -2.14 -1.59 5.06
C SER A 139 -3.40 -0.78 4.75
N ILE A 140 -3.60 0.33 5.46
CA ILE A 140 -4.75 1.22 5.25
C ILE A 140 -4.61 1.99 3.95
N LEU A 141 -3.42 2.53 3.69
CA LEU A 141 -3.13 3.19 2.42
C LEU A 141 -3.43 2.24 1.25
N LEU A 142 -2.95 0.99 1.33
CA LEU A 142 -3.20 -0.03 0.31
C LEU A 142 -4.69 -0.35 0.16
N ALA A 143 -5.43 -0.45 1.27
CA ALA A 143 -6.88 -0.67 1.24
C ALA A 143 -7.67 0.50 0.63
N CYS A 144 -7.22 1.74 0.80
CA CYS A 144 -7.82 2.89 0.11
C CYS A 144 -7.49 2.89 -1.39
N LEU A 145 -6.24 2.58 -1.76
CA LEU A 145 -5.83 2.48 -3.15
C LEU A 145 -6.43 1.27 -3.87
N TYR A 146 -7.02 0.35 -3.12
CA TYR A 146 -7.63 -0.85 -3.65
C TYR A 146 -8.62 -0.62 -4.80
N ILE A 147 -9.48 0.40 -4.63
CA ILE A 147 -10.50 0.78 -5.61
C ILE A 147 -9.86 1.28 -6.92
N VAL A 148 -8.77 2.04 -6.79
CA VAL A 148 -8.00 2.60 -7.92
C VAL A 148 -7.40 1.49 -8.77
N PHE A 149 -6.83 0.48 -8.12
CA PHE A 149 -6.19 -0.63 -8.80
C PHE A 149 -7.18 -1.60 -9.47
N ILE A 150 -8.33 -1.86 -8.83
CA ILE A 150 -9.41 -2.62 -9.47
C ILE A 150 -9.94 -1.87 -10.69
N ALA A 151 -10.17 -0.56 -10.58
CA ALA A 151 -10.63 0.25 -11.71
C ALA A 151 -9.64 0.18 -12.88
N ASN A 152 -8.33 0.23 -12.62
CA ASN A 152 -7.29 0.05 -13.64
C ASN A 152 -7.24 -1.34 -14.27
N THR A 153 -7.65 -2.37 -13.52
CA THR A 153 -7.65 -3.75 -14.02
C THR A 153 -8.89 -4.02 -14.87
N ILE A 154 -10.06 -3.52 -14.45
CA ILE A 154 -11.34 -3.75 -15.14
C ILE A 154 -11.51 -2.80 -16.33
N PHE A 155 -11.02 -1.57 -16.24
CA PHE A 155 -11.04 -0.56 -17.30
C PHE A 155 -9.61 -0.24 -17.72
N PRO A 156 -8.95 -1.16 -18.43
CA PRO A 156 -7.64 -0.88 -19.00
C PRO A 156 -7.74 0.30 -19.96
N PHE A 157 -6.63 1.02 -20.07
CA PHE A 157 -6.47 2.19 -20.94
C PHE A 157 -7.05 1.91 -22.33
N ASN A 158 -8.19 2.51 -22.63
CA ASN A 158 -8.69 2.58 -24.00
C ASN A 158 -8.11 3.88 -24.56
N GLU A 159 -7.27 3.79 -25.60
CA GLU A 159 -6.74 4.99 -26.27
C GLU A 159 -7.87 5.89 -26.82
N ASN A 160 -9.06 5.31 -27.05
CA ASN A 160 -10.28 6.05 -27.42
C ASN A 160 -11.08 6.58 -26.22
N ALA A 161 -10.63 6.36 -24.98
CA ALA A 161 -11.24 7.00 -23.83
C ALA A 161 -11.04 8.52 -23.95
N SER A 162 -12.12 9.28 -23.83
CA SER A 162 -12.02 10.73 -23.91
C SER A 162 -11.09 11.25 -22.80
N ILE A 163 -10.37 12.34 -23.10
CA ILE A 163 -9.50 13.05 -22.15
C ILE A 163 -10.23 13.32 -20.83
N PHE A 164 -11.55 13.57 -20.90
CA PHE A 164 -12.42 13.76 -19.74
C PHE A 164 -12.48 12.53 -18.83
N VAL A 165 -12.77 11.34 -19.38
CA VAL A 165 -12.84 10.09 -18.59
C VAL A 165 -11.49 9.76 -17.97
N PHE A 166 -10.41 9.97 -18.71
CA PHE A 166 -9.06 9.78 -18.20
C PHE A 166 -8.73 10.74 -17.05
N SER A 167 -9.05 12.03 -17.20
CA SER A 167 -8.83 13.05 -16.17
C SER A 167 -9.64 12.76 -14.89
N LEU A 168 -10.87 12.29 -15.05
CA LEU A 168 -11.73 11.87 -13.93
C LEU A 168 -11.12 10.67 -13.19
N LEU A 169 -10.64 9.68 -13.92
CA LEU A 169 -9.99 8.50 -13.36
C LEU A 169 -8.75 8.87 -12.54
N VAL A 170 -7.85 9.69 -13.12
CA VAL A 170 -6.66 10.19 -12.40
C VAL A 170 -7.04 11.01 -11.17
N SER A 171 -8.08 11.85 -11.25
CA SER A 171 -8.57 12.64 -10.12
C SER A 171 -9.06 11.77 -8.97
N ILE A 172 -9.79 10.68 -9.27
CA ILE A 172 -10.20 9.69 -8.27
C ILE A 172 -8.97 9.04 -7.62
N TRP A 173 -7.92 8.75 -8.38
CA TRP A 173 -6.71 8.13 -7.83
C TRP A 173 -5.99 9.06 -6.85
N ILE A 174 -5.82 10.32 -7.23
CA ILE A 174 -5.23 11.35 -6.37
C ILE A 174 -6.07 11.50 -5.10
N PHE A 175 -7.39 11.56 -5.23
CA PHE A 175 -8.30 11.68 -4.09
C PHE A 175 -8.19 10.47 -3.13
N MET A 176 -8.21 9.25 -3.65
CA MET A 176 -8.07 8.03 -2.85
C MET A 176 -6.68 7.93 -2.19
N PHE A 177 -5.62 8.38 -2.88
CA PHE A 177 -4.28 8.46 -2.32
C PHE A 177 -4.19 9.45 -1.16
N ILE A 178 -4.79 10.64 -1.30
CA ILE A 178 -4.86 11.64 -0.23
C ILE A 178 -5.63 11.09 0.98
N LEU A 179 -6.81 10.50 0.75
CA LEU A 179 -7.59 9.88 1.82
C LEU A 179 -6.82 8.77 2.52
N GLY A 180 -6.20 7.86 1.77
CA GLY A 180 -5.37 6.79 2.31
C GLY A 180 -4.20 7.31 3.13
N THR A 181 -3.55 8.39 2.67
CA THR A 181 -2.46 9.04 3.40
C THR A 181 -2.95 9.64 4.72
N ILE A 182 -4.12 10.28 4.73
CA ILE A 182 -4.73 10.83 5.95
C ILE A 182 -5.03 9.71 6.96
N PHE A 183 -5.68 8.62 6.53
CA PHE A 183 -6.00 7.50 7.42
C PHE A 183 -4.75 6.78 7.92
N SER A 184 -3.79 6.50 7.04
CA SER A 184 -2.48 5.92 7.39
C SER A 184 -1.78 6.76 8.45
N THR A 185 -1.73 8.08 8.26
CA THR A 185 -1.10 9.00 9.22
C THR A 185 -1.82 8.97 10.56
N ARG A 186 -3.16 9.02 10.56
CA ARG A 186 -3.95 8.95 11.80
C ARG A 186 -3.63 7.68 12.60
N ILE A 187 -3.48 6.56 11.92
CA ILE A 187 -3.23 5.25 12.56
C ILE A 187 -1.82 5.19 13.13
N PHE A 188 -0.83 5.60 12.35
CA PHE A 188 0.53 5.72 12.83
C PHE A 188 0.63 6.65 14.05
N VAL A 189 0.06 7.86 13.96
CA VAL A 189 0.11 8.87 15.04
C VAL A 189 -0.58 8.38 16.31
N LYS A 190 -1.79 7.82 16.20
CA LYS A 190 -2.52 7.31 17.36
C LYS A 190 -1.82 6.10 17.98
N GLY A 191 -1.34 5.16 17.18
CA GLY A 191 -0.58 4.00 17.68
C GLY A 191 0.73 4.40 18.35
N SER A 192 1.49 5.33 17.75
CA SER A 192 2.71 5.87 18.34
C SER A 192 2.44 6.63 19.64
N TYR A 193 1.37 7.41 19.73
CA TYR A 193 0.96 8.07 20.96
C TYR A 193 0.56 7.06 22.06
N SER A 194 -0.24 6.05 21.72
CA SER A 194 -0.68 5.03 22.67
C SER A 194 0.49 4.22 23.25
N TYR A 195 1.39 3.72 22.38
CA TYR A 195 2.47 2.86 22.82
C TYR A 195 3.68 3.64 23.35
N PHE A 196 4.20 4.61 22.59
CA PHE A 196 5.40 5.36 22.97
C PHE A 196 5.13 6.62 23.77
N GLY A 197 3.88 7.09 23.86
CA GLY A 197 3.59 8.42 24.42
C GLY A 197 4.06 9.58 23.54
N GLN A 198 4.43 9.31 22.28
CA GLN A 198 4.97 10.30 21.35
C GLN A 198 3.99 11.46 21.14
N ASN A 199 4.49 12.70 21.13
CA ASN A 199 3.66 13.85 20.84
C ASN A 199 3.01 13.71 19.45
N LYS A 200 1.70 13.90 19.34
CA LYS A 200 0.94 13.66 18.10
C LYS A 200 1.48 14.45 16.89
N ARG A 201 1.92 15.70 17.08
CA ARG A 201 2.49 16.52 16.00
C ARG A 201 3.82 15.94 15.51
N ARG A 202 4.71 15.59 16.44
CA ARG A 202 5.99 14.94 16.12
C ARG A 202 5.78 13.58 15.48
N GLY A 203 4.78 12.82 15.93
CA GLY A 203 4.32 11.57 15.31
C GLY A 203 3.95 11.77 13.84
N ALA A 204 3.18 12.82 13.55
CA ALA A 204 2.75 13.12 12.19
C ALA A 204 3.96 13.46 11.30
N PHE A 205 4.89 14.30 11.78
CA PHE A 205 6.11 14.62 11.03
C PHE A 205 6.99 13.38 10.79
N SER A 206 7.16 12.52 11.80
CA SER A 206 7.96 11.30 11.66
C SER A 206 7.37 10.29 10.65
N TRP A 207 6.10 10.44 10.27
CA TRP A 207 5.48 9.62 9.22
C TRP A 207 5.41 10.35 7.89
N LEU A 208 4.77 11.52 7.86
CA LEU A 208 4.47 12.25 6.63
C LEU A 208 5.72 12.73 5.91
N VAL A 209 6.74 13.24 6.61
CA VAL A 209 7.93 13.77 5.93
C VAL A 209 8.70 12.64 5.23
N PRO A 210 9.06 11.54 5.90
CA PRO A 210 9.67 10.38 5.24
C PRO A 210 8.82 9.79 4.12
N PHE A 211 7.51 9.64 4.35
CA PHE A 211 6.59 9.12 3.34
C PHE A 211 6.54 10.01 2.09
N SER A 212 6.35 11.32 2.27
CA SER A 212 6.32 12.28 1.15
C SER A 212 7.66 12.37 0.44
N LEU A 213 8.78 12.27 1.14
CA LEU A 213 10.12 12.24 0.54
C LEU A 213 10.27 11.03 -0.40
N ILE A 214 9.89 9.83 0.06
CA ILE A 214 9.94 8.62 -0.76
C ILE A 214 9.01 8.73 -1.97
N VAL A 215 7.78 9.22 -1.77
CA VAL A 215 6.83 9.47 -2.86
C VAL A 215 7.41 10.45 -3.88
N TYR A 216 8.01 11.55 -3.43
CA TYR A 216 8.67 12.53 -4.28
C TYR A 216 9.81 11.92 -5.10
N PHE A 217 10.71 11.13 -4.49
CA PHE A 217 11.79 10.46 -5.21
C PHE A 217 11.26 9.50 -6.29
N ILE A 218 10.19 8.76 -6.00
CA ILE A 218 9.57 7.86 -6.98
C ILE A 218 9.01 8.67 -8.15
N PHE A 219 8.25 9.73 -7.86
CA PHE A 219 7.71 10.59 -8.92
C PHE A 219 8.82 11.24 -9.74
N GLY A 220 9.88 11.75 -9.11
CA GLY A 220 11.04 12.34 -9.81
C GLY A 220 11.70 11.34 -10.77
N ILE A 221 11.96 10.11 -10.30
CA ILE A 221 12.50 9.04 -11.15
C ILE A 221 11.57 8.74 -12.33
N VAL A 222 10.25 8.69 -12.11
CA VAL A 222 9.27 8.38 -13.16
C VAL A 222 9.13 9.53 -14.17
N THR A 223 9.19 10.78 -13.72
CA THR A 223 9.02 11.96 -14.58
C THR A 223 10.34 12.47 -15.16
N GLY A 224 11.48 11.91 -14.76
CA GLY A 224 12.81 12.38 -15.15
C GLY A 224 13.19 13.74 -14.56
N ILE A 225 12.65 14.08 -13.38
CA ILE A 225 12.95 15.30 -12.60
C ILE A 225 13.83 14.90 -11.41
#